data_AF-A0A961RDJ3-F1
#
_entry.id   AF-A0A961RDJ3-F1
#
_cell.length_a   1.000
_cell.length_b   1.000
_cell.length_c   1.000
_cell.angle_alpha   90.00
_cell.angle_beta   90.00
_cell.angle_gamma   90.00
#
_symmetry.space_group_name_H-M   'P 1'
#
loop_
_entity.id
_entity.type
_entity.pdbx_description
1 polymer ?
#
loop_
_entity_poly.entity_id
_entity_poly.type
_entity_poly.pdbx_seq_one_letter_code
_entity_poly.pdbx_strand_id
1 'polypeptide(L)'
;PTYAFLHARVEPHMRPMATAIFLFVFNIIGVGIGPTFIGFASDTLFAGEGARSLGYAILIVQIAGAWGAWHYWRAMKTMAPPA
;
A
#
# COMPACT_ATOMS: atom_id res chain seq x y z
N PRO A 1 4.83 0.46 9.41
CA PRO A 1 5.34 -0.85 9.93
C PRO A 1 6.43 -1.46 9.05
N THR A 2 6.18 -1.65 7.75
CA THR A 2 7.11 -2.32 6.81
C THR A 2 8.43 -1.60 6.65
N TYR A 3 8.41 -0.27 6.56
CA TYR A 3 9.62 0.54 6.46
C TYR A 3 10.49 0.43 7.73
N ALA A 4 9.89 0.54 8.91
CA ALA A 4 10.61 0.37 10.18
C ALA A 4 11.20 -1.04 10.32
N PHE A 5 10.45 -2.07 9.90
CA PHE A 5 10.91 -3.46 9.91
C PHE A 5 12.12 -3.66 8.98
N LEU A 6 12.09 -3.10 7.77
CA LEU A 6 13.23 -3.14 6.84
C LEU A 6 14.47 -2.52 7.49
N HIS A 7 14.35 -1.32 8.05
CA HIS A 7 15.46 -0.59 8.68
C HIS A 7 16.04 -1.28 9.93
N ALA A 8 15.23 -2.06 10.63
CA ALA A 8 15.66 -2.84 11.79
C ALA A 8 16.50 -4.09 11.40
N ARG A 9 16.47 -4.51 10.13
CA ARG A 9 17.12 -5.74 9.66
C ARG A 9 18.29 -5.48 8.70
N VAL A 10 18.46 -4.26 8.23
CA VAL A 10 19.58 -3.86 7.36
C VAL A 10 20.63 -3.09 8.16
N GLU A 11 21.89 -3.32 7.82
CA GLU A 11 23.02 -2.60 8.43
C GLU A 11 22.92 -1.09 8.18
N PRO A 12 23.39 -0.23 9.12
CA PRO A 12 23.21 1.21 9.03
C PRO A 12 23.69 1.85 7.72
N HIS A 13 24.80 1.37 7.16
CA HIS A 13 25.35 1.89 5.90
C HIS A 13 24.52 1.56 4.66
N MET A 14 23.68 0.50 4.69
CA MET A 14 22.81 0.10 3.57
C MET A 14 21.42 0.76 3.62
N ARG A 15 21.07 1.42 4.73
CA ARG A 15 19.75 2.06 4.92
C ARG A 15 19.35 3.02 3.79
N PRO A 16 20.24 3.86 3.23
CA PRO A 16 19.87 4.73 2.11
C PRO A 16 19.49 3.93 0.87
N MET A 17 20.26 2.89 0.53
CA MET A 17 19.99 2.02 -0.62
C MET A 17 18.70 1.22 -0.44
N ALA A 18 18.49 0.63 0.73
CA ALA A 18 17.27 -0.09 1.07
C ALA A 18 16.03 0.82 0.97
N THR A 19 16.15 2.07 1.44
CA THR A 19 15.10 3.09 1.33
C THR A 19 14.81 3.44 -0.11
N ALA A 20 15.86 3.69 -0.91
CA ALA A 20 15.72 4.04 -2.33
C ALA A 20 14.99 2.94 -3.10
N ILE A 21 15.37 1.68 -2.92
CA ILE A 21 14.72 0.54 -3.58
C ILE A 21 13.27 0.40 -3.10
N PHE A 22 13.04 0.47 -1.78
CA PHE A 22 11.70 0.37 -1.21
C PHE A 22 10.78 1.44 -1.78
N LEU A 23 11.21 2.71 -1.75
CA LEU A 23 10.42 3.83 -2.26
C LEU A 23 10.26 3.77 -3.77
N PHE A 24 11.27 3.34 -4.52
CA PHE A 24 11.16 3.16 -5.97
C PHE A 24 10.05 2.17 -6.32
N VAL A 25 10.08 0.97 -5.72
CA VAL A 25 9.05 -0.06 -5.95
C VAL A 25 7.69 0.42 -5.45
N PHE A 26 7.65 1.04 -4.26
CA PHE A 26 6.42 1.55 -3.67
C PHE A 26 5.78 2.62 -4.54
N ASN A 27 6.56 3.55 -5.11
CA ASN A 27 6.04 4.59 -5.98
C ASN A 27 5.57 4.03 -7.33
N ILE A 28 6.26 3.07 -7.92
CA ILE A 28 5.81 2.43 -9.17
C ILE A 28 4.46 1.74 -8.97
N ILE A 29 4.31 0.97 -7.89
CA ILE A 29 3.06 0.28 -7.61
C ILE A 29 1.97 1.28 -7.20
N GLY A 30 2.29 2.20 -6.29
CA GLY A 30 1.34 3.15 -5.72
C GLY A 30 0.82 4.16 -6.73
N VAL A 31 1.71 4.81 -7.48
CA VAL A 31 1.35 5.85 -8.45
C VAL A 31 1.11 5.28 -9.85
N GLY A 32 1.80 4.20 -10.23
CA GLY A 32 1.58 3.56 -11.53
C GLY A 32 0.32 2.71 -11.54
N ILE A 33 0.25 1.70 -10.66
CA ILE A 33 -0.85 0.72 -10.70
C ILE A 33 -2.10 1.25 -10.00
N GLY A 34 -1.95 2.01 -8.91
CA GLY A 34 -3.07 2.50 -8.09
C GLY A 34 -4.12 3.29 -8.87
N PRO A 35 -3.78 4.44 -9.49
CA PRO A 35 -4.74 5.27 -10.23
C PRO A 35 -5.32 4.56 -11.45
N THR A 36 -4.50 3.80 -12.17
CA THR A 36 -4.96 3.04 -13.35
C THR A 36 -5.99 1.98 -12.95
N PHE A 37 -5.76 1.26 -11.85
CA PHE A 37 -6.72 0.29 -11.33
C PHE A 37 -8.02 0.97 -10.86
N ILE A 38 -7.92 2.10 -10.15
CA ILE A 38 -9.09 2.87 -9.70
C ILE A 38 -9.91 3.39 -10.89
N GLY A 39 -9.25 3.95 -11.91
CA GLY A 39 -9.89 4.41 -13.12
C GLY A 39 -10.58 3.27 -13.87
N PHE A 40 -9.89 2.15 -14.07
CA PHE A 40 -10.47 0.97 -14.70
C PHE A 40 -11.68 0.44 -13.92
N ALA A 41 -11.61 0.39 -12.59
CA ALA A 41 -12.74 -0.03 -11.76
C ALA A 41 -13.92 0.96 -11.84
N SER A 42 -13.66 2.26 -11.85
CA SER A 42 -14.68 3.30 -12.09
C SER A 42 -15.36 3.10 -13.45
N ASP A 43 -14.60 2.83 -14.50
CA ASP A 43 -15.11 2.75 -15.87
C ASP A 43 -15.80 1.41 -16.19
N THR A 44 -15.60 0.38 -15.37
CA THR A 44 -16.17 -0.97 -15.58
C THR A 44 -17.17 -1.39 -14.51
N LEU A 45 -16.74 -1.46 -13.25
CA LEU A 45 -17.57 -1.92 -12.13
C LEU A 45 -18.65 -0.91 -11.74
N PHE A 46 -18.37 0.38 -11.88
CA PHE A 46 -19.26 1.46 -11.43
C PHE A 46 -19.76 2.35 -12.58
N ALA A 47 -19.63 1.90 -13.84
CA ALA A 47 -19.99 2.67 -15.04
C ALA A 47 -21.44 3.25 -15.00
N GLY A 48 -22.37 2.57 -14.33
CA GLY A 48 -23.76 3.00 -14.18
C GLY A 48 -24.02 4.09 -13.13
N GLU A 49 -23.04 4.41 -12.28
CA GLU A 49 -23.19 5.34 -11.15
C GLU A 49 -22.94 6.82 -11.53
N GLY A 50 -22.68 7.09 -12.81
CA GLY A 50 -22.45 8.44 -13.34
C GLY A 50 -21.36 9.19 -12.58
N ALA A 51 -21.67 10.39 -12.09
CA ALA A 51 -20.71 11.23 -11.36
C ALA A 51 -20.19 10.62 -10.05
N ARG A 52 -20.84 9.58 -9.51
CA ARG A 52 -20.45 8.91 -8.25
C ARG A 52 -19.50 7.74 -8.45
N SER A 53 -19.32 7.27 -9.68
CA SER A 53 -18.55 6.08 -10.03
C SER A 53 -17.13 6.09 -9.45
N LEU A 54 -16.39 7.18 -9.70
CA LEU A 54 -15.03 7.34 -9.19
C LEU A 54 -14.97 7.32 -7.66
N GLY A 55 -15.97 7.91 -6.99
CA GLY A 55 -16.06 7.90 -5.54
C GLY A 55 -16.19 6.49 -4.97
N TYR A 56 -17.03 5.65 -5.58
CA TYR A 56 -17.16 4.24 -5.19
C TYR A 56 -15.89 3.43 -5.46
N ALA A 57 -15.23 3.68 -6.59
CA ALA A 57 -13.94 3.06 -6.91
C ALA A 57 -12.84 3.42 -5.89
N ILE A 58 -12.82 4.67 -5.41
CA ILE A 58 -11.90 5.08 -4.34
C ILE A 58 -12.27 4.41 -3.00
N LEU A 59 -13.57 4.38 -2.65
CA LEU A 59 -14.04 3.78 -1.39
C LEU A 59 -13.62 2.31 -1.26
N ILE A 60 -13.73 1.51 -2.33
CA ILE A 60 -13.34 0.10 -2.27
C ILE A 60 -11.84 -0.08 -2.04
N VAL A 61 -10.99 0.79 -2.61
CA VAL A 61 -9.55 0.79 -2.36
C VAL A 61 -9.23 1.18 -0.90
N GLN A 62 -9.98 2.12 -0.32
CA GLN A 62 -9.83 2.48 1.09
C GLN A 62 -10.17 1.32 2.03
N ILE A 63 -11.20 0.52 1.70
CA ILE A 63 -11.55 -0.70 2.46
C ILE A 63 -10.40 -1.72 2.38
N ALA A 64 -9.83 -1.92 1.20
CA ALA A 64 -8.65 -2.79 1.05
C ALA A 64 -7.44 -2.27 1.85
N GLY A 65 -7.24 -0.96 1.92
CA GLY A 65 -6.23 -0.32 2.77
C GLY A 65 -6.47 -0.57 4.26
N ALA A 66 -7.71 -0.44 4.73
CA ALA A 66 -8.09 -0.75 6.11
C ALA A 66 -7.89 -2.23 6.45
N TRP A 67 -8.20 -3.13 5.52
CA TRP A 67 -7.92 -4.57 5.64
C TRP A 67 -6.42 -4.84 5.78
N GLY A 68 -5.60 -4.19 4.96
CA GLY A 68 -4.14 -4.23 5.09
C GLY A 68 -3.67 -3.73 6.46
N ALA A 69 -4.20 -2.61 6.93
CA ALA A 69 -3.88 -2.06 8.25
C ALA A 69 -4.22 -3.05 9.38
N TRP A 70 -5.37 -3.72 9.30
CA TRP A 70 -5.76 -4.76 10.25
C TRP A 70 -4.79 -5.95 10.24
N HIS A 71 -4.36 -6.40 9.06
CA HIS A 71 -3.36 -7.46 8.94
C HIS A 71 -2.01 -7.05 9.54
N TYR A 72 -1.54 -5.84 9.25
CA TYR A 72 -0.32 -5.31 9.86
C TYR A 72 -0.45 -5.24 11.38
N TRP A 73 -1.60 -4.81 11.91
CA TRP A 73 -1.85 -4.79 13.35
C TRP A 73 -1.78 -6.18 13.97
N ARG A 74 -2.35 -7.21 13.32
CA ARG A 74 -2.24 -8.59 13.78
C ARG A 74 -0.81 -9.12 13.71
N ALA A 75 -0.09 -8.85 12.63
CA ALA A 75 1.29 -9.31 12.45
C ALA A 75 2.25 -8.66 13.46
N MET A 76 2.06 -7.38 13.78
CA MET A 76 2.87 -6.70 14.80
C MET A 76 2.77 -7.36 16.18
N LYS A 77 1.62 -7.94 16.53
CA LYS A 77 1.46 -8.68 17.80
C LYS A 77 2.27 -9.98 17.86
N THR A 78 2.69 -10.50 16.72
CA THR A 78 3.43 -11.78 16.61
C THR A 78 4.93 -11.60 16.41
N MET A 79 5.40 -10.38 16.12
CA MET A 79 6.83 -10.11 15.94
C MET A 79 7.53 -9.94 17.29
N ALA A 80 8.45 -10.85 17.61
CA ALA A 80 9.35 -10.74 18.75
C ALA A 80 10.35 -9.58 18.52
N PRO A 81 10.83 -8.91 19.59
CA PRO A 81 11.80 -7.82 19.46
C PRO A 81 13.08 -8.31 18.76
N PRO A 82 13.71 -7.48 17.90
CA PRO A 82 14.95 -7.85 17.25
C PRO A 82 16.05 -8.10 18.30
N ALA A 83 16.73 -9.23 18.19
CA ALA A 83 17.91 -9.60 18.97
C ALA A 83 19.14 -8.78 18.57
#